data_AF-T1AE43-F1
#
_entry.id   AF-T1AE43-F1
#
_cell.length_a   1.000
_cell.length_b   1.000
_cell.length_c   1.000
_cell.angle_alpha   90.00
_cell.angle_beta   90.00
_cell.angle_gamma   90.00
#
_symmetry.space_group_name_H-M   'P 1'
#
loop_
_entity.id
_entity.type
_entity.pdbx_description
1 polymer ?
#
loop_
_entity_poly.entity_id
_entity_poly.type
_entity_poly.pdbx_seq_one_letter_code
_entity_poly.pdbx_strand_id
1 'polypeptide(L)'
;MSEQFKRVCAELGIELIHATQYYAEGKGKIETAMGLLKDSLYPELAGDIAAGRISTLDDINAMIDPWLHFINHRRHRETKLIPADVYGPDPRHPFPDPLALEDVFLWRRTVTVDKFGTVSLEGNRYVAGADLRARKVELRYDPVQLARVQLWVDGTHRG
;
A
#
# COMPACT_ATOMS: atom_id res chain seq x y z
N MET A 1 -7.44 1.34 14.94
CA MET A 1 -6.49 0.96 13.87
C MET A 1 -7.17 -0.05 12.98
N SER A 2 -7.01 0.05 11.65
CA SER A 2 -7.68 -0.84 10.70
C SER A 2 -7.23 -2.30 10.93
N GLU A 3 -8.18 -3.22 11.10
CA GLU A 3 -7.90 -4.66 11.23
C GLU A 3 -7.22 -5.22 9.97
N GLN A 4 -7.53 -4.65 8.80
CA GLN A 4 -6.84 -4.98 7.56
C GLN A 4 -5.35 -4.65 7.62
N PHE A 5 -4.99 -3.49 8.18
CA PHE A 5 -3.60 -3.07 8.25
C PHE A 5 -2.77 -4.02 9.12
N LYS A 6 -3.31 -4.42 10.29
CA LYS A 6 -2.67 -5.44 11.14
C LYS A 6 -2.46 -6.76 10.41
N ARG A 7 -3.48 -7.21 9.68
CA ARG A 7 -3.43 -8.47 8.92
C ARG A 7 -2.37 -8.43 7.83
N VAL A 8 -2.36 -7.35 7.04
CA VAL A 8 -1.36 -7.13 5.98
C VAL A 8 0.05 -7.17 6.57
N CYS A 9 0.31 -6.43 7.67
CA CYS A 9 1.61 -6.48 8.34
C CYS A 9 1.97 -7.90 8.76
N ALA A 10 1.05 -8.64 9.39
CA ALA A 10 1.30 -10.02 9.82
C ALA A 10 1.60 -10.97 8.66
N GLU A 11 0.87 -10.87 7.54
CA GLU A 11 1.08 -11.70 6.34
C GLU A 11 2.41 -11.38 5.64
N LEU A 12 2.88 -10.13 5.72
CA LEU A 12 4.18 -9.71 5.22
C LEU A 12 5.33 -9.97 6.21
N GLY A 13 5.06 -10.55 7.39
CA GLY A 13 6.06 -10.74 8.44
C GLY A 13 6.58 -9.43 9.06
N ILE A 14 5.81 -8.35 8.95
CA ILE A 14 6.14 -7.03 9.49
C ILE A 14 5.60 -6.91 10.91
N GLU A 15 6.49 -6.66 11.87
CA GLU A 15 6.11 -6.35 13.24
C GLU A 15 5.59 -4.91 13.34
N LEU A 16 4.38 -4.76 13.88
CA LEU A 16 3.76 -3.45 14.03
C LEU A 16 4.10 -2.84 15.39
N ILE A 17 5.06 -1.91 15.39
CA ILE A 17 5.49 -1.20 16.59
C ILE A 17 4.74 0.14 16.69
N HIS A 18 4.03 0.35 17.79
CA HIS A 18 3.32 1.59 18.05
C HIS A 18 4.19 2.59 18.80
N ALA A 19 4.27 3.82 18.30
CA ALA A 19 4.84 4.92 19.05
C ALA A 19 4.00 5.20 20.29
N THR A 20 4.60 5.07 21.48
CA THR A 20 4.01 5.48 22.75
C THR A 20 4.19 6.99 22.96
N GLN A 21 3.41 7.59 23.86
CA GLN A 21 3.64 8.98 24.26
C GLN A 21 5.08 9.14 24.77
N TYR A 22 5.72 10.27 24.43
CA TYR A 22 7.13 10.59 24.73
C TYR A 22 8.20 9.78 24.00
N TYR A 23 7.84 8.97 22.99
CA TYR A 23 8.81 8.29 22.14
C TYR A 23 9.25 9.17 20.95
N ALA A 24 10.25 10.01 21.17
CA ALA A 24 10.74 10.97 20.17
C ALA A 24 11.66 10.33 19.10
N GLU A 25 12.40 9.29 19.47
CA GLU A 25 13.46 8.71 18.62
C GLU A 25 12.93 8.13 17.30
N GLY A 26 11.73 7.52 17.32
CA GLY A 26 11.10 6.98 16.10
C GLY A 26 10.54 8.03 15.14
N LYS A 27 10.28 9.26 15.61
CA LYS A 27 9.64 10.31 14.80
C LYS A 27 10.63 11.17 14.04
N GLY A 28 11.83 11.36 14.58
CA GLY A 28 12.82 12.28 14.02
C GLY A 28 13.20 11.98 12.55
N LYS A 29 13.26 10.71 12.16
CA LYS A 29 13.52 10.33 10.76
C LYS A 29 12.37 10.68 9.82
N ILE A 30 11.13 10.43 10.24
CA ILE A 30 9.93 10.80 9.47
C ILE A 30 9.84 12.31 9.35
N GLU A 31 10.03 13.04 10.45
CA GLU A 31 10.03 14.50 10.46
C GLU A 31 11.12 15.08 9.56
N THR A 32 12.32 14.50 9.59
CA THR A 32 13.42 14.90 8.69
C THR A 32 13.08 14.65 7.23
N ALA A 33 12.50 13.50 6.89
CA ALA A 33 12.08 13.19 5.53
C ALA A 33 10.97 14.13 5.04
N MET A 34 9.99 14.43 5.89
CA MET A 34 8.91 15.37 5.59
C MET A 34 9.43 16.81 5.49
N GLY A 35 10.39 17.20 6.31
CA GLY A 35 11.11 18.46 6.20
C GLY A 35 11.84 18.56 4.86
N LEU A 36 12.57 17.51 4.47
CA LEU A 36 13.28 17.48 3.20
C LEU A 36 12.35 17.62 1.99
N LEU A 37 11.18 16.96 2.01
CA LEU A 37 10.15 17.13 0.99
C LEU A 37 9.69 18.60 0.90
N LYS A 38 9.40 19.23 2.04
CA LYS A 38 8.94 20.63 2.11
C LYS A 38 10.01 21.63 1.70
N ASP A 39 11.27 21.35 2.03
CA ASP A 39 12.36 22.29 1.82
C ASP A 39 12.95 22.20 0.41
N SER A 40 12.75 21.07 -0.29
CA SER A 40 13.32 20.86 -1.63
C SER A 40 12.29 20.60 -2.73
N LEU A 41 11.37 19.66 -2.56
CA LEU A 41 10.40 19.31 -3.61
C LEU A 41 9.28 20.35 -3.73
N TYR A 42 8.74 20.82 -2.61
CA TYR A 42 7.55 21.70 -2.62
C TYR A 42 7.80 23.05 -3.33
N PRO A 43 8.95 23.72 -3.14
CA PRO A 43 9.25 24.95 -3.87
C PRO A 43 9.36 24.73 -5.38
N GLU A 44 9.95 23.61 -5.81
CA GLU A 44 10.06 23.24 -7.23
C GLU A 44 8.67 23.00 -7.85
N LEU A 45 7.84 22.19 -7.18
CA LEU A 45 6.46 21.94 -7.59
C LEU A 45 5.65 23.24 -7.65
N ALA A 46 5.76 24.11 -6.65
CA ALA A 46 5.04 25.39 -6.62
C ALA A 46 5.45 26.30 -7.79
N GLY A 47 6.75 26.33 -8.13
CA GLY A 47 7.26 27.07 -9.28
C GLY A 47 6.75 26.52 -10.62
N ASP A 48 6.73 25.20 -10.77
CA ASP A 48 6.26 24.52 -11.98
C ASP A 48 4.74 24.64 -12.17
N ILE A 49 3.97 24.58 -11.08
CA ILE A 49 2.52 24.85 -11.10
C ILE A 49 2.25 26.30 -11.50
N ALA A 50 2.95 27.27 -10.88
CA ALA A 50 2.78 28.69 -11.20
C ALA A 50 3.16 29.00 -12.67
N ALA A 51 4.12 28.27 -13.22
CA ALA A 51 4.53 28.39 -14.63
C ALA A 51 3.66 27.58 -15.61
N GLY A 52 2.65 26.85 -15.13
CA GLY A 52 1.77 26.02 -15.95
C GLY A 52 2.43 24.77 -16.54
N ARG A 53 3.59 24.34 -16.02
CA ARG A 53 4.26 23.10 -16.42
C ARG A 53 3.65 21.85 -15.77
N ILE A 54 3.09 22.01 -14.57
CA ILE A 54 2.36 20.97 -13.83
C ILE A 54 0.91 21.40 -13.74
N SER A 55 0.00 20.54 -14.17
CA SER A 55 -1.43 20.81 -14.18
C SER A 55 -2.28 19.67 -13.63
N THR A 56 -1.71 18.47 -13.53
CA THR A 56 -2.39 17.25 -13.08
C THR A 56 -1.67 16.59 -11.92
N LEU A 57 -2.35 15.66 -11.24
CA LEU A 57 -1.73 14.82 -10.21
C LEU A 57 -0.66 13.90 -10.82
N ASP A 58 -0.85 13.45 -12.06
CA ASP A 58 0.11 12.60 -12.75
C ASP A 58 1.42 13.34 -13.04
N ASP A 59 1.35 14.64 -13.36
CA ASP A 59 2.53 15.49 -13.52
C ASP A 59 3.34 15.58 -12.21
N ILE A 60 2.64 15.67 -11.06
CA ILE A 60 3.28 15.67 -9.74
C ILE A 60 3.92 14.30 -9.47
N ASN A 61 3.20 13.21 -9.71
CA ASN A 61 3.71 11.85 -9.53
C ASN A 61 4.97 11.61 -10.38
N ALA A 62 4.98 12.10 -11.62
CA ALA A 62 6.13 11.99 -12.52
C ALA A 62 7.36 12.78 -12.03
N MET A 63 7.19 13.80 -11.19
CA MET A 63 8.29 14.59 -10.62
C MET A 63 8.90 13.94 -9.37
N ILE A 64 8.12 13.11 -8.65
CA ILE A 64 8.58 12.46 -7.41
C ILE A 64 9.74 11.50 -7.70
N ASP A 65 9.65 10.70 -8.76
CA ASP A 65 10.66 9.69 -9.09
C ASP A 65 12.04 10.32 -9.40
N PRO A 66 12.18 11.31 -10.30
CA PRO A 66 13.42 12.04 -10.52
C PRO A 66 13.96 12.70 -9.25
N TRP A 67 13.08 13.30 -8.43
CA TRP A 67 13.48 13.94 -7.18
C TRP A 67 14.03 12.92 -6.17
N LEU A 68 13.36 11.78 -5.98
CA LEU A 68 13.84 10.68 -5.14
C LEU A 68 15.19 10.17 -5.62
N HIS A 69 15.35 10.00 -6.93
CA HIS A 69 16.61 9.61 -7.53
C HIS A 69 17.71 10.62 -7.19
N PHE A 70 17.47 11.92 -7.38
CA PHE A 70 18.43 12.98 -7.03
C PHE A 70 18.81 12.97 -5.54
N ILE A 71 17.81 12.91 -4.65
CA ILE A 71 18.03 12.92 -3.20
C ILE A 71 18.81 11.69 -2.72
N ASN A 72 18.60 10.52 -3.31
CA ASN A 72 19.30 9.30 -2.93
C ASN A 72 20.71 9.19 -3.53
N HIS A 73 21.03 9.95 -4.59
CA HIS A 73 22.34 9.95 -5.23
C HIS A 73 23.25 11.13 -4.84
N ARG A 74 22.74 12.11 -4.09
CA ARG A 74 23.58 13.19 -3.55
C ARG A 74 24.39 12.71 -2.34
N ARG A 75 25.56 13.32 -2.13
CA ARG A 75 26.37 13.06 -0.92
C ARG A 75 25.65 13.61 0.31
N HIS A 76 25.33 12.74 1.26
CA HIS A 76 24.65 13.14 2.49
C HIS A 76 25.54 14.02 3.37
N ARG A 77 24.97 15.07 3.97
CA ARG A 77 25.75 16.13 4.63
C ARG A 77 26.54 15.65 5.84
N GLU A 78 25.95 14.78 6.65
CA GLU A 78 26.52 14.30 7.91
C GLU A 78 27.42 13.09 7.70
N THR A 79 26.84 11.98 7.21
CA THR A 79 27.55 10.73 6.94
C THR A 79 28.57 10.81 5.81
N LYS A 80 28.49 11.82 4.92
CA LYS A 80 29.31 11.95 3.71
C LYS A 80 29.20 10.79 2.73
N LEU A 81 28.27 9.86 2.93
CA LEU A 81 28.01 8.73 2.03
C LEU A 81 26.88 9.09 1.05
N ILE A 82 26.79 8.34 -0.05
CA ILE A 82 25.66 8.40 -0.96
C ILE A 82 24.61 7.39 -0.47
N PRO A 83 23.36 7.81 -0.16
CA PRO A 83 22.34 6.90 0.37
C PRO A 83 22.11 5.66 -0.49
N ALA A 84 22.08 5.80 -1.82
CA ALA A 84 21.91 4.67 -2.74
C ALA A 84 23.02 3.62 -2.63
N ASP A 85 24.26 4.02 -2.30
CA ASP A 85 25.39 3.10 -2.14
C ASP A 85 25.31 2.30 -0.82
N VAL A 86 24.64 2.86 0.19
CA VAL A 86 24.55 2.28 1.54
C VAL A 86 23.28 1.45 1.71
N TYR A 87 22.17 1.93 1.15
CA TYR A 87 20.83 1.37 1.30
C TYR A 87 20.24 0.86 -0.02
N GLY A 88 21.09 0.59 -1.01
CA GLY A 88 20.70 -0.08 -2.24
C GLY A 88 20.12 -1.48 -1.99
N PRO A 89 19.71 -2.20 -3.04
CA PRO A 89 19.06 -3.50 -2.93
C PRO A 89 19.90 -4.45 -2.06
N ASP A 90 19.42 -4.78 -0.87
CA ASP A 90 20.07 -5.73 0.02
C ASP A 90 19.57 -7.15 -0.31
N PRO A 91 20.42 -8.04 -0.84
CA PRO A 91 20.02 -9.41 -1.16
C PRO A 91 19.59 -10.22 0.08
N ARG A 92 19.82 -9.72 1.31
CA ARG A 92 19.34 -10.33 2.56
C ARG A 92 17.87 -10.05 2.85
N HIS A 93 17.28 -9.05 2.18
CA HIS A 93 15.88 -8.65 2.33
C HIS A 93 15.22 -8.57 0.94
N PRO A 94 15.03 -9.71 0.26
CA PRO A 94 14.42 -9.70 -1.07
C PRO A 94 13.00 -9.14 -0.99
N PHE A 95 12.61 -8.38 -2.03
CA PHE A 95 11.23 -7.97 -2.18
C PHE A 95 10.33 -9.21 -2.28
N PRO A 96 9.13 -9.17 -1.67
CA PRO A 96 8.16 -10.25 -1.82
C PRO A 96 7.75 -10.40 -3.30
N ASP A 97 7.33 -11.61 -3.69
CA ASP A 97 6.76 -11.87 -5.01
C ASP A 97 5.61 -10.88 -5.28
N PRO A 98 5.67 -10.07 -6.35
CA PRO A 98 4.63 -9.08 -6.66
C PRO A 98 3.22 -9.68 -6.73
N LEU A 99 3.07 -10.90 -7.25
CA LEU A 99 1.78 -11.57 -7.34
C LEU A 99 1.25 -11.98 -5.96
N ALA A 100 2.14 -12.41 -5.06
CA ALA A 100 1.77 -12.67 -3.67
C ALA A 100 1.43 -11.38 -2.92
N LEU A 101 2.00 -10.25 -3.32
CA LEU A 101 1.79 -8.95 -2.67
C LEU A 101 0.38 -8.40 -2.92
N GLU A 102 -0.13 -8.49 -4.15
CA GLU A 102 -1.48 -8.01 -4.51
C GLU A 102 -2.58 -8.67 -3.65
N ASP A 103 -2.52 -10.00 -3.50
CA ASP A 103 -3.52 -10.77 -2.74
C ASP A 103 -3.56 -10.43 -1.25
N VAL A 104 -2.41 -10.05 -0.67
CA VAL A 104 -2.31 -9.67 0.75
C VAL A 104 -3.12 -8.40 1.03
N PHE A 105 -3.13 -7.45 0.09
CA PHE A 105 -3.81 -6.17 0.22
C PHE A 105 -5.32 -6.24 -0.02
N LEU A 106 -5.84 -7.31 -0.63
CA LEU A 106 -7.28 -7.47 -0.86
C LEU A 106 -8.08 -7.39 0.45
N TRP A 107 -9.14 -6.60 0.44
CA TRP A 107 -10.09 -6.50 1.55
C TRP A 107 -10.78 -7.84 1.73
N ARG A 108 -10.98 -8.26 2.98
CA ARG A 108 -11.61 -9.55 3.30
C ARG A 108 -12.93 -9.32 4.01
N ARG A 109 -13.99 -9.96 3.51
CA ARG A 109 -15.33 -9.88 4.12
C ARG A 109 -15.97 -11.25 4.12
N THR A 110 -16.39 -11.70 5.30
CA THR A 110 -17.21 -12.91 5.42
C THR A 110 -18.67 -12.58 5.19
N VAL A 111 -19.30 -13.30 4.27
CA VAL A 111 -20.72 -13.16 3.94
C VAL A 111 -21.38 -14.54 3.90
N THR A 112 -22.70 -14.59 4.05
CA THR A 112 -23.48 -15.81 3.85
C THR A 112 -24.09 -15.81 2.46
N VAL A 113 -23.93 -16.91 1.73
CA VAL A 113 -24.54 -17.06 0.40
C VAL A 113 -26.06 -17.19 0.53
N ASP A 114 -26.78 -16.44 -0.29
CA ASP A 114 -28.24 -16.43 -0.27
C ASP A 114 -28.86 -17.72 -0.84
N LYS A 115 -30.19 -17.83 -0.76
CA LYS A 115 -30.93 -18.99 -1.27
C LYS A 115 -30.82 -19.17 -2.80
N PHE A 116 -30.37 -18.15 -3.52
CA PHE A 116 -30.19 -18.18 -4.96
C PHE A 116 -28.76 -18.57 -5.36
N GLY A 117 -27.84 -18.75 -4.40
CA GLY A 117 -26.43 -19.05 -4.68
C GLY A 117 -25.61 -17.80 -5.02
N THR A 118 -26.02 -16.63 -4.53
CA THR A 118 -25.35 -15.35 -4.78
C THR A 118 -24.92 -14.68 -3.47
N VAL A 119 -23.96 -13.76 -3.59
CA VAL A 119 -23.49 -12.90 -2.51
C VAL A 119 -23.59 -11.44 -2.92
N SER A 120 -23.83 -10.56 -1.95
CA SER A 120 -23.88 -9.12 -2.16
C SER A 120 -22.69 -8.43 -1.52
N LEU A 121 -22.05 -7.53 -2.27
CA LEU A 121 -20.90 -6.73 -1.80
C LEU A 121 -21.00 -5.32 -2.39
N GLU A 122 -20.99 -4.30 -1.52
CA GLU A 122 -21.06 -2.87 -1.92
C GLU A 122 -22.15 -2.58 -2.98
N GLY A 123 -23.35 -3.14 -2.78
CA GLY A 123 -24.49 -2.98 -3.69
C GLY A 123 -24.47 -3.87 -4.95
N ASN A 124 -23.36 -4.55 -5.23
CA ASN A 124 -23.20 -5.48 -6.35
C ASN A 124 -23.56 -6.92 -5.94
N ARG A 125 -23.97 -7.76 -6.90
CA ARG A 125 -24.24 -9.20 -6.70
C ARG A 125 -23.30 -10.05 -7.53
N TYR A 126 -22.79 -11.11 -6.90
CA TYR A 126 -21.85 -12.06 -7.50
C TYR A 126 -22.40 -13.47 -7.35
N VAL A 127 -22.20 -14.30 -8.38
CA VAL A 127 -22.60 -15.71 -8.36
C VAL A 127 -21.53 -16.49 -7.58
N ALA A 128 -21.94 -17.13 -6.50
CA ALA A 128 -21.06 -17.97 -5.67
C ALA A 128 -21.19 -19.46 -6.01
N GLY A 129 -22.41 -19.89 -6.37
CA GLY A 129 -22.72 -21.30 -6.65
C GLY A 129 -23.88 -21.80 -5.81
N ALA A 130 -24.68 -22.72 -6.38
CA ALA A 130 -25.84 -23.28 -5.69
C ALA A 130 -25.46 -24.25 -4.57
N ASP A 131 -24.29 -24.86 -4.65
CA ASP A 131 -23.68 -25.75 -3.66
C ASP A 131 -23.25 -25.01 -2.38
N LEU A 132 -23.10 -23.69 -2.45
CA LEU A 132 -22.68 -22.86 -1.32
C LEU A 132 -23.84 -22.17 -0.59
N ARG A 133 -25.10 -22.43 -0.96
CA ARG A 133 -26.28 -21.81 -0.33
C ARG A 133 -26.27 -21.96 1.20
N ALA A 134 -26.56 -20.86 1.89
CA ALA A 134 -26.53 -20.75 3.35
C ALA A 134 -25.17 -21.02 4.01
N ARG A 135 -24.09 -21.23 3.22
CA ARG A 135 -22.72 -21.31 3.76
C ARG A 135 -22.14 -19.91 3.93
N LYS A 136 -21.26 -19.78 4.93
CA LYS A 136 -20.37 -18.63 5.06
C LYS A 136 -19.19 -18.79 4.12
N VAL A 137 -18.86 -17.73 3.41
CA VAL A 137 -17.76 -17.66 2.44
C VAL A 137 -17.00 -16.35 2.67
N GLU A 138 -15.71 -16.33 2.32
CA GLU A 138 -14.89 -15.12 2.37
C GLU A 138 -14.79 -14.53 0.97
N LEU A 139 -15.06 -13.24 0.85
CA LEU A 139 -14.80 -12.46 -0.36
C LEU A 139 -13.50 -11.69 -0.19
N ARG A 140 -12.61 -11.76 -1.19
CA ARG A 140 -11.41 -10.92 -1.28
C ARG A 140 -11.50 -9.99 -2.48
N TYR A 141 -11.30 -8.69 -2.27
CA TYR A 141 -11.54 -7.69 -3.32
C TYR A 141 -10.73 -6.40 -3.12
N ASP A 142 -10.55 -5.65 -4.21
CA ASP A 142 -10.10 -4.26 -4.16
C ASP A 142 -11.33 -3.34 -4.04
N PRO A 143 -11.40 -2.45 -3.03
CA PRO A 143 -12.56 -1.56 -2.82
C PRO A 143 -12.74 -0.53 -3.94
N VAL A 144 -11.69 -0.21 -4.70
CA VAL A 144 -11.73 0.71 -5.84
C VAL A 144 -12.04 -0.06 -7.13
N GLN A 145 -11.66 -1.34 -7.22
CA GLN A 145 -11.89 -2.19 -8.39
C GLN A 145 -12.74 -3.44 -8.05
N LEU A 146 -14.06 -3.24 -7.96
CA LEU A 146 -15.02 -4.32 -7.66
C LEU A 146 -15.30 -5.30 -8.81
N ALA A 147 -14.68 -5.10 -9.99
CA ALA A 147 -14.85 -6.01 -11.13
C ALA A 147 -14.25 -7.40 -10.90
N ARG A 148 -13.31 -7.54 -9.96
CA ARG A 148 -12.68 -8.80 -9.58
C ARG A 148 -12.87 -9.03 -8.10
N VAL A 149 -13.72 -10.00 -7.76
CA VAL A 149 -13.96 -10.44 -6.38
C VAL A 149 -13.67 -11.93 -6.32
N GLN A 150 -12.70 -12.30 -5.50
CA GLN A 150 -12.34 -13.69 -5.28
C GLN A 150 -13.26 -14.30 -4.22
N LEU A 151 -13.77 -15.50 -4.46
CA LEU A 151 -14.52 -16.31 -3.53
C LEU A 151 -13.61 -17.35 -2.87
N TRP A 152 -13.60 -17.37 -1.55
CA TRP A 152 -12.80 -18.28 -0.75
C TRP A 152 -13.71 -19.09 0.19
N VAL A 153 -13.47 -20.40 0.24
CA VAL A 153 -14.22 -21.35 1.07
C VAL A 153 -13.22 -22.14 1.89
N ASP A 154 -13.32 -22.04 3.22
CA ASP A 154 -12.44 -22.76 4.16
C ASP A 154 -10.94 -22.59 3.82
N GLY A 155 -10.54 -21.36 3.43
CA GLY A 155 -9.17 -21.04 3.05
C GLY A 155 -8.77 -21.46 1.63
N THR A 156 -9.70 -21.99 0.82
CA THR A 156 -9.45 -22.41 -0.57
C THR A 156 -10.12 -21.47 -1.56
N HIS A 157 -9.35 -20.97 -2.54
CA HIS A 157 -9.86 -20.15 -3.63
C HIS A 157 -10.77 -20.96 -4.57
N ARG A 158 -11.94 -20.40 -4.93
CA ARG A 158 -12.96 -21.06 -5.76
C ARG A 158 -13.27 -20.32 -7.07
N GLY A 159 -12.75 -19.11 -7.26
CA GLY A 159 -12.97 -18.28 -8.45
C GLY A 159 -13.32 -16.84 -8.09
#